data_AF-A0A7C8BSW6-F1
#
_entry.id   AF-A0A7C8BSW6-F1
#
_cell.length_a   1.000
_cell.length_b   1.000
_cell.length_c   1.000
_cell.angle_alpha   90.00
_cell.angle_beta   90.00
_cell.angle_gamma   90.00
#
_symmetry.space_group_name_H-M   'P 1'
#
loop_
_entity.id
_entity.type
_entity.pdbx_description
1 polymer ?
#
loop_
_entity_poly.entity_id
_entity_poly.type
_entity_poly.pdbx_seq_one_letter_code
_entity_poly.pdbx_strand_id
1 'polypeptide(L)'
;MRSLLTRSPADLPRTLGELLARRFDLFGLLVGLNLFWASLTPSLMPRVWYWQGLISGILVIIGYGAGVLLGRILRAFVRWRPSRRTGHWIGWTLLTAVLAANLYWLVVHVIWQASVYPVSGFAEPDDGLGAVTLRTVLMVFMTVAVAWTILSLLRLLAHAVVVLHRFLLDRRVIRRLPPLAAQVVTVTVIALVGVLLVDTGVRPVAAGLMDGFYTAQNERDSGFTQPDDPLRSGSDASLVSWDSLGWPGQTFVSGGPDIDEIQRYNPGRPAKDPIRVYVGRRFSTNIPEQARIAVKELERTDAFDRAALQVVVVTGTGWVDTKSARPLEYLYDGDIATVSMQYSYLPSALSFLFDRDRVAQTARALVTAVHDAAIAHEQATGHRPRLYLYAQSLGAYGTEQAFPDLDELTDQMDAVLFAGTPGISPLHTELTARREQEQCLVDGGRSVLFVERPDDVTGCTDTPRLVYLQNPSDPVVKWQRSLLWRQPDWIAAEQARGLLTPYFAWTPGVTWLQVTLDMLISQWAPATYGHNYGSSAVPVWERLTGIDWDNARTQELMDTVE
;
A
#
# COMPACT_ATOMS: atom_id res chain seq x y z
N MET A 1 -24.75 -22.56 -19.19
CA MET A 1 -24.75 -23.71 -18.25
C MET A 1 -25.73 -24.81 -18.66
N ARG A 2 -26.93 -24.52 -19.19
CA ARG A 2 -27.82 -25.57 -19.74
C ARG A 2 -27.15 -26.53 -20.74
N SER A 3 -26.28 -26.03 -21.64
CA SER A 3 -25.62 -26.89 -22.65
C SER A 3 -24.45 -27.75 -22.15
N LEU A 4 -23.97 -27.56 -20.92
CA LEU A 4 -22.93 -28.40 -20.32
C LEU A 4 -23.52 -29.57 -19.52
N LEU A 5 -24.81 -29.47 -19.15
CA LEU A 5 -25.49 -30.41 -18.26
C LEU A 5 -26.42 -31.38 -19.01
N THR A 6 -26.76 -31.09 -20.27
CA THR A 6 -27.55 -31.99 -21.15
C THR A 6 -26.69 -32.90 -22.02
N ARG A 7 -25.38 -32.91 -21.79
CA ARG A 7 -24.42 -33.68 -22.60
C ARG A 7 -24.26 -35.11 -22.07
N SER A 8 -24.32 -36.07 -22.98
CA SER A 8 -24.17 -37.52 -22.74
C SER A 8 -22.84 -37.83 -22.02
N PRO A 9 -22.72 -38.93 -21.24
CA PRO A 9 -21.47 -39.34 -20.59
C PRO A 9 -20.22 -39.38 -21.49
N ALA A 10 -20.39 -39.41 -22.82
CA ALA A 10 -19.30 -39.34 -23.79
C ALA A 10 -18.66 -37.94 -23.97
N ASP A 11 -19.25 -36.87 -23.43
CA ASP A 11 -18.88 -35.47 -23.74
C ASP A 11 -18.06 -34.74 -22.65
N LEU A 12 -17.72 -35.42 -21.54
CA LEU A 12 -16.78 -34.85 -20.56
C LEU A 12 -15.34 -34.99 -21.10
N PRO A 13 -14.51 -33.94 -20.97
CA PRO A 13 -13.10 -34.06 -21.32
C PRO A 13 -12.46 -35.15 -20.48
N ARG A 14 -11.85 -36.13 -21.14
CA ARG A 14 -11.20 -37.30 -20.52
C ARG A 14 -9.77 -37.01 -20.10
N THR A 15 -9.19 -35.93 -20.63
CA THR A 15 -7.83 -35.48 -20.34
C THR A 15 -7.77 -34.01 -19.95
N LEU A 16 -6.72 -33.62 -19.23
CA LEU A 16 -6.42 -32.22 -18.89
C LEU A 16 -6.29 -31.36 -20.17
N GLY A 17 -5.68 -31.92 -21.22
CA GLY A 17 -5.54 -31.27 -22.52
C GLY A 17 -6.88 -30.92 -23.18
N GLU A 18 -7.88 -31.81 -23.13
CA GLU A 18 -9.22 -31.56 -23.69
C GLU A 18 -10.01 -30.50 -22.90
N LEU A 19 -9.80 -30.41 -21.59
CA LEU A 19 -10.38 -29.36 -20.76
C LEU A 19 -9.81 -27.97 -21.13
N LEU A 20 -8.51 -27.90 -21.37
CA LEU A 20 -7.77 -26.71 -21.73
C LEU A 20 -7.95 -26.30 -23.20
N ALA A 21 -8.21 -27.25 -24.10
CA ALA A 21 -8.44 -27.02 -25.53
C ALA A 21 -9.88 -26.57 -25.89
N ARG A 22 -10.74 -26.31 -24.91
CA ARG A 22 -12.12 -25.82 -25.18
C ARG A 22 -12.08 -24.51 -25.97
N ARG A 23 -12.92 -24.44 -27.01
CA ARG A 23 -13.09 -23.27 -27.88
C ARG A 23 -13.37 -22.01 -27.06
N PHE A 24 -12.68 -20.93 -27.42
CA PHE A 24 -12.90 -19.61 -26.84
C PHE A 24 -14.19 -18.98 -27.36
N ASP A 25 -14.86 -18.19 -26.51
CA ASP A 25 -15.98 -17.35 -26.93
C ASP A 25 -15.41 -16.05 -27.54
N LEU A 26 -15.78 -15.77 -28.79
CA LEU A 26 -15.29 -14.60 -29.53
C LEU A 26 -15.61 -13.29 -28.80
N PHE A 27 -16.83 -13.14 -28.27
CA PHE A 27 -17.23 -11.91 -27.57
C PHE A 27 -16.46 -11.76 -26.25
N GLY A 28 -16.21 -12.88 -25.56
CA GLY A 28 -15.25 -12.92 -24.45
C GLY A 28 -13.87 -12.39 -24.84
N LEU A 29 -13.27 -12.91 -25.92
CA LEU A 29 -11.95 -12.47 -26.38
C LEU A 29 -11.92 -10.98 -26.73
N LEU A 30 -12.98 -10.45 -27.36
CA LEU A 30 -13.07 -9.04 -27.71
C LEU A 30 -13.09 -8.14 -26.47
N VAL A 31 -13.91 -8.46 -25.46
CA VAL A 31 -13.95 -7.69 -24.22
C VAL A 31 -12.64 -7.81 -23.45
N GLY A 32 -12.04 -9.01 -23.41
CA GLY A 32 -10.70 -9.22 -22.83
C GLY A 32 -9.63 -8.37 -23.50
N LEU A 33 -9.63 -8.28 -24.83
CA LEU A 33 -8.70 -7.45 -25.59
C LEU A 33 -8.91 -5.95 -25.33
N ASN A 34 -10.15 -5.49 -25.15
CA ASN A 34 -10.40 -4.09 -24.77
C ASN A 34 -9.86 -3.78 -23.37
N LEU A 35 -10.02 -4.71 -22.40
CA LEU A 35 -9.43 -4.53 -21.08
C LEU A 35 -7.91 -4.68 -21.06
N PHE A 36 -7.30 -5.39 -22.02
CA PHE A 36 -5.86 -5.32 -22.26
C PHE A 36 -5.43 -3.88 -22.59
N TRP A 37 -6.09 -3.22 -23.54
CA TRP A 37 -5.74 -1.83 -23.86
C TRP A 37 -6.06 -0.86 -22.72
N ALA A 38 -7.17 -1.07 -22.01
CA ALA A 38 -7.46 -0.29 -20.82
C ALA A 38 -6.39 -0.48 -19.72
N SER A 39 -5.79 -1.67 -19.61
CA SER A 39 -4.70 -1.90 -18.65
C SER A 39 -3.42 -1.11 -18.95
N LEU A 40 -3.29 -0.66 -20.20
CA LEU A 40 -2.13 0.07 -20.74
C LEU A 40 -2.32 1.59 -20.69
N THR A 41 -3.42 2.08 -20.11
CA THR A 41 -3.59 3.49 -19.77
C THR A 41 -2.51 3.92 -18.76
N PRO A 42 -2.10 5.21 -18.76
CA PRO A 42 -1.21 5.74 -17.75
C PRO A 42 -1.72 5.46 -16.33
N SER A 43 -0.78 5.27 -15.42
CA SER A 43 -1.05 5.25 -13.99
C SER A 43 -0.20 6.28 -13.27
N LEU A 44 -0.14 6.22 -11.94
CA LEU A 44 0.60 7.19 -11.12
C LEU A 44 2.12 7.04 -11.28
N MET A 45 2.60 5.85 -11.64
CA MET A 45 4.02 5.52 -11.83
C MET A 45 4.20 4.62 -13.05
N PRO A 46 5.37 4.68 -13.73
CA PRO A 46 5.71 3.74 -14.78
C PRO A 46 5.86 2.33 -14.20
N ARG A 47 5.61 1.31 -15.03
CA ARG A 47 5.67 -0.10 -14.62
C ARG A 47 6.70 -0.86 -15.43
N VAL A 48 7.41 -1.74 -14.76
CA VAL A 48 8.24 -2.76 -15.40
C VAL A 48 7.38 -3.80 -16.13
N TRP A 49 7.92 -4.40 -17.18
CA TRP A 49 7.19 -5.25 -18.13
C TRP A 49 6.44 -6.42 -17.47
N TYR A 50 7.02 -7.06 -16.44
CA TYR A 50 6.40 -8.21 -15.78
C TYR A 50 5.22 -7.79 -14.91
N TRP A 51 5.31 -6.61 -14.29
CA TRP A 51 4.25 -6.04 -13.46
C TRP A 51 3.07 -5.60 -14.32
N GLN A 52 3.36 -4.88 -15.42
CA GLN A 52 2.35 -4.53 -16.41
C GLN A 52 1.69 -5.78 -16.99
N GLY A 53 2.47 -6.81 -17.35
CA GLY A 53 1.95 -8.07 -17.85
C GLY A 53 1.03 -8.80 -16.86
N LEU A 54 1.33 -8.75 -15.56
CA LEU A 54 0.46 -9.29 -14.51
C LEU A 54 -0.90 -8.58 -14.48
N ILE A 55 -0.89 -7.24 -14.42
CA ILE A 55 -2.12 -6.42 -14.40
C ILE A 55 -2.95 -6.67 -15.67
N SER A 56 -2.30 -6.62 -16.83
CA SER A 56 -2.92 -6.89 -18.12
C SER A 56 -3.54 -8.29 -18.16
N GLY A 57 -2.86 -9.31 -17.65
CA GLY A 57 -3.37 -10.69 -17.63
C GLY A 57 -4.63 -10.85 -16.77
N ILE A 58 -4.66 -10.21 -15.60
CA ILE A 58 -5.83 -10.18 -14.70
C ILE A 58 -7.01 -9.47 -15.38
N LEU A 59 -6.77 -8.31 -16.00
CA LEU A 59 -7.81 -7.56 -16.70
C LEU A 59 -8.34 -8.29 -17.93
N VAL A 60 -7.48 -8.95 -18.71
CA VAL A 60 -7.88 -9.79 -19.85
C VAL A 60 -8.84 -10.88 -19.42
N ILE A 61 -8.55 -11.59 -18.32
CA ILE A 61 -9.39 -12.71 -17.88
C ILE A 61 -10.71 -12.24 -17.26
N ILE A 62 -10.71 -11.12 -16.53
CA ILE A 62 -11.93 -10.46 -16.04
C ILE A 62 -12.80 -10.04 -17.23
N GLY A 63 -12.20 -9.39 -18.23
CA GLY A 63 -12.89 -8.96 -19.45
C GLY A 63 -13.43 -10.13 -20.26
N TYR A 64 -12.65 -11.20 -20.37
CA TYR A 64 -13.10 -12.44 -21.00
C TYR A 64 -14.33 -13.03 -20.29
N GLY A 65 -14.30 -13.11 -18.96
CA GLY A 65 -15.42 -13.60 -18.15
C GLY A 65 -16.68 -12.73 -18.33
N ALA A 66 -16.52 -11.41 -18.24
CA ALA A 66 -17.60 -10.44 -18.43
C ALA A 66 -18.19 -10.52 -19.84
N GLY A 67 -17.34 -10.62 -20.87
CA GLY A 67 -17.77 -10.80 -22.25
C GLY A 67 -18.55 -12.10 -22.44
N VAL A 68 -18.05 -13.24 -21.95
CA VAL A 68 -18.79 -14.52 -22.01
C VAL A 68 -20.18 -14.40 -21.37
N LEU A 69 -20.28 -13.72 -20.22
CA LEU A 69 -21.55 -13.50 -19.53
C LEU A 69 -22.49 -12.60 -20.34
N LEU A 70 -22.02 -11.44 -20.78
CA LEU A 70 -22.80 -10.50 -21.56
C LEU A 70 -23.25 -11.11 -22.88
N GLY A 71 -22.38 -11.83 -23.59
CA GLY A 71 -22.72 -12.56 -24.80
C GLY A 71 -23.80 -13.63 -24.58
N ARG A 72 -23.80 -14.29 -23.40
CA ARG A 72 -24.89 -15.22 -23.03
C ARG A 72 -26.21 -14.50 -22.76
N ILE A 73 -26.17 -13.37 -22.07
CA ILE A 73 -27.35 -12.54 -21.80
C ILE A 73 -27.94 -12.03 -23.12
N LEU A 74 -27.11 -11.42 -23.97
CA LEU A 74 -27.53 -10.91 -25.28
C LEU A 74 -28.17 -12.01 -26.15
N ARG A 75 -27.56 -13.20 -26.21
CA ARG A 75 -28.14 -14.34 -26.94
C ARG A 75 -29.45 -14.87 -26.34
N ALA A 76 -29.73 -14.61 -25.06
CA ALA A 76 -30.98 -15.01 -24.43
C ALA A 76 -32.15 -14.07 -24.80
N PHE A 77 -31.87 -12.78 -25.00
CA PHE A 77 -32.87 -11.77 -25.33
C PHE A 77 -33.00 -11.49 -26.84
N VAL A 78 -31.90 -11.57 -27.58
CA VAL A 78 -31.88 -11.34 -29.04
C VAL A 78 -32.19 -12.64 -29.76
N ARG A 79 -33.45 -12.79 -30.18
CA ARG A 79 -33.92 -13.92 -31.01
C ARG A 79 -33.53 -13.80 -32.49
N TRP A 80 -33.09 -12.62 -32.89
CA TRP A 80 -32.70 -12.34 -34.27
C TRP A 80 -31.38 -13.04 -34.62
N ARG A 81 -31.39 -13.83 -35.70
CA ARG A 81 -30.19 -14.45 -36.26
C ARG A 81 -29.93 -13.81 -37.62
N PRO A 82 -28.83 -13.05 -37.78
CA PRO A 82 -28.50 -12.48 -39.08
C PRO A 82 -28.30 -13.60 -40.11
N SER A 83 -28.59 -13.30 -41.38
CA SER A 83 -28.29 -14.22 -42.48
C SER A 83 -26.79 -14.57 -42.50
N ARG A 84 -26.39 -15.73 -43.05
CA ARG A 84 -24.98 -16.16 -43.08
C ARG A 84 -24.06 -15.10 -43.72
N ARG A 85 -24.55 -14.40 -44.76
CA ARG A 85 -23.83 -13.29 -45.41
C ARG A 85 -23.75 -12.06 -44.49
N THR A 86 -24.87 -11.65 -43.90
CA THR A 86 -24.91 -10.49 -42.98
C THR A 86 -24.04 -10.72 -41.74
N GLY A 87 -24.09 -11.91 -41.15
CA GLY A 87 -23.26 -12.28 -40.01
C GLY A 87 -21.76 -12.34 -40.36
N HIS A 88 -21.41 -12.76 -41.58
CA HIS A 88 -20.03 -12.74 -42.05
C HIS A 88 -19.52 -11.30 -42.24
N TRP A 89 -20.32 -10.42 -42.84
CA TRP A 89 -20.00 -9.00 -42.95
C TRP A 89 -19.88 -8.32 -41.59
N ILE A 90 -20.85 -8.50 -40.69
CA ILE A 90 -20.78 -7.99 -39.31
C ILE A 90 -19.51 -8.49 -38.62
N GLY A 91 -19.19 -9.79 -38.75
CA GLY A 91 -18.01 -10.39 -38.16
C GLY A 91 -16.70 -9.77 -38.67
N TRP A 92 -16.56 -9.63 -39.99
CA TRP A 92 -15.38 -8.99 -40.60
C TRP A 92 -15.30 -7.51 -40.27
N THR A 93 -16.40 -6.77 -40.30
CA THR A 93 -16.42 -5.35 -39.92
C THR A 93 -16.00 -5.18 -38.46
N LEU A 94 -16.52 -6.00 -37.54
CA LEU A 94 -16.12 -5.97 -36.13
C LEU A 94 -14.65 -6.35 -35.96
N LEU A 95 -14.18 -7.39 -36.66
CA LEU A 95 -12.78 -7.81 -36.60
C LEU A 95 -11.84 -6.71 -37.11
N THR A 96 -12.14 -6.11 -38.26
CA THR A 96 -11.35 -5.03 -38.86
C THR A 96 -11.41 -3.76 -37.99
N ALA A 97 -12.57 -3.41 -37.45
CA ALA A 97 -12.70 -2.26 -36.54
C ALA A 97 -11.90 -2.47 -35.25
N VAL A 98 -11.93 -3.67 -34.69
CA VAL A 98 -11.10 -4.04 -33.53
C VAL A 98 -9.63 -3.97 -33.91
N LEU A 99 -9.20 -4.54 -35.04
CA LEU A 99 -7.81 -4.49 -35.47
C LEU A 99 -7.32 -3.04 -35.72
N ALA A 100 -8.14 -2.21 -36.34
CA ALA A 100 -7.83 -0.79 -36.55
C ALA A 100 -7.73 -0.03 -35.22
N ALA A 101 -8.65 -0.27 -34.29
CA ALA A 101 -8.58 0.28 -32.94
C ALA A 101 -7.30 -0.18 -32.22
N ASN A 102 -6.91 -1.45 -32.36
CA ASN A 102 -5.67 -1.99 -31.78
C ASN A 102 -4.42 -1.29 -32.34
N LEU A 103 -4.37 -1.05 -33.66
CA LEU A 103 -3.25 -0.34 -34.28
C LEU A 103 -3.17 1.12 -33.81
N TYR A 104 -4.32 1.80 -33.68
CA TYR A 104 -4.40 3.13 -33.08
C TYR A 104 -3.88 3.13 -31.64
N TRP A 105 -4.35 2.20 -30.80
CA TRP A 105 -3.94 2.11 -29.40
C TRP A 105 -2.45 1.80 -29.22
N LEU A 106 -1.83 1.07 -30.15
CA LEU A 106 -0.39 0.79 -30.13
C LEU A 106 0.44 2.09 -30.21
N VAL A 107 0.03 3.04 -31.05
CA VAL A 107 0.72 4.33 -31.19
C VAL A 107 0.44 5.22 -29.97
N VAL A 108 -0.82 5.30 -29.55
CA VAL A 108 -1.24 6.14 -28.41
C VAL A 108 -0.58 5.69 -27.10
N HIS A 109 -0.45 4.38 -26.88
CA HIS A 109 0.12 3.82 -25.66
C HIS A 109 1.56 4.29 -25.41
N VAL A 110 2.40 4.37 -26.45
CA VAL A 110 3.80 4.80 -26.30
C VAL A 110 3.87 6.22 -25.74
N ILE A 111 3.09 7.14 -26.31
CA ILE A 111 3.03 8.54 -25.87
C ILE A 111 2.49 8.63 -24.43
N TRP A 112 1.45 7.86 -24.14
CA TRP A 112 0.81 7.80 -22.84
C TRP A 112 1.76 7.29 -21.75
N GLN A 113 2.53 6.24 -22.00
CA GLN A 113 3.49 5.75 -21.02
C GLN A 113 4.66 6.71 -20.81
N ALA A 114 5.18 7.32 -21.88
CA ALA A 114 6.23 8.32 -21.79
C ALA A 114 5.82 9.52 -20.91
N SER A 115 4.54 9.92 -20.95
CA SER A 115 4.03 11.05 -20.18
C SER A 115 4.06 10.88 -18.65
N VAL A 116 4.26 9.66 -18.14
CA VAL A 116 4.28 9.40 -16.69
C VAL A 116 5.66 9.70 -16.08
N TYR A 117 6.74 9.55 -16.84
CA TYR A 117 8.12 9.72 -16.32
C TYR A 117 8.36 11.12 -15.71
N PRO A 118 7.98 12.24 -16.36
CA PRO A 118 8.27 13.58 -15.82
C PRO A 118 7.59 13.89 -14.48
N VAL A 119 6.47 13.23 -14.18
CA VAL A 119 5.66 13.48 -12.96
C VAL A 119 5.87 12.42 -11.87
N SER A 120 6.70 11.41 -12.12
CA SER A 120 6.93 10.29 -11.21
C SER A 120 8.38 10.14 -10.75
N GLY A 121 9.27 11.05 -11.18
CA GLY A 121 10.69 11.07 -10.80
C GLY A 121 11.55 10.00 -11.47
N PHE A 122 10.94 9.06 -12.19
CA PHE A 122 11.67 8.02 -12.92
C PHE A 122 12.35 8.63 -14.14
N ALA A 123 13.61 8.24 -14.38
CA ALA A 123 14.29 8.52 -15.62
C ALA A 123 13.60 7.78 -16.78
N GLU A 124 13.31 8.50 -17.86
CA GLU A 124 12.82 7.87 -19.09
C GLU A 124 13.93 6.96 -19.66
N PRO A 125 13.64 5.68 -19.95
CA PRO A 125 14.64 4.79 -20.49
C PRO A 125 15.08 5.22 -21.90
N ASP A 126 16.36 5.53 -22.09
CA ASP A 126 16.97 5.75 -23.41
C ASP A 126 17.35 4.41 -24.08
N ASP A 127 16.43 3.45 -23.97
CA ASP A 127 16.61 2.11 -24.47
C ASP A 127 16.37 2.08 -26.00
N GLY A 128 17.33 1.56 -26.76
CA GLY A 128 17.16 1.36 -28.20
C GLY A 128 15.94 0.49 -28.53
N LEU A 129 15.40 0.62 -29.76
CA LEU A 129 14.18 -0.07 -30.24
C LEU A 129 14.14 -1.57 -29.92
N GLY A 130 15.29 -2.26 -29.95
CA GLY A 130 15.39 -3.68 -29.63
C GLY A 130 15.01 -4.02 -28.18
N ALA A 131 15.46 -3.23 -27.21
CA ALA A 131 15.17 -3.44 -25.80
C ALA A 131 13.69 -3.13 -25.48
N VAL A 132 13.14 -2.06 -26.05
CA VAL A 132 11.71 -1.72 -25.97
C VAL A 132 10.85 -2.85 -26.55
N THR A 133 11.24 -3.37 -27.72
CA THR A 133 10.54 -4.49 -28.37
C THR A 133 10.58 -5.75 -27.50
N LEU A 134 11.75 -6.09 -26.95
CA LEU A 134 11.91 -7.26 -26.08
C LEU A 134 11.01 -7.15 -24.83
N ARG A 135 11.05 -6.03 -24.12
CA ARG A 135 10.21 -5.80 -22.93
C ARG A 135 8.71 -5.89 -23.27
N THR A 136 8.30 -5.34 -24.41
CA THR A 136 6.91 -5.43 -24.87
C THR A 136 6.50 -6.88 -25.15
N VAL A 137 7.34 -7.65 -25.84
CA VAL A 137 7.09 -9.08 -26.09
C VAL A 137 6.97 -9.87 -24.78
N LEU A 138 7.88 -9.63 -23.83
CA LEU A 138 7.85 -10.28 -22.52
C LEU A 138 6.60 -9.90 -21.71
N MET A 139 6.18 -8.64 -21.75
CA MET A 139 4.92 -8.18 -21.13
C MET A 139 3.70 -8.90 -21.73
N VAL A 140 3.62 -9.01 -23.06
CA VAL A 140 2.52 -9.74 -23.72
C VAL A 140 2.56 -11.23 -23.36
N PHE A 141 3.74 -11.85 -23.32
CA PHE A 141 3.88 -13.24 -22.90
C PHE A 141 3.39 -13.44 -21.46
N MET A 142 3.80 -12.57 -20.54
CA MET A 142 3.35 -12.59 -19.15
C MET A 142 1.83 -12.40 -19.04
N THR A 143 1.26 -11.48 -19.81
CA THR A 143 -0.19 -11.27 -19.92
C THR A 143 -0.92 -12.56 -20.27
N VAL A 144 -0.47 -13.24 -21.34
CA VAL A 144 -1.07 -14.48 -21.80
C VAL A 144 -0.88 -15.59 -20.76
N ALA A 145 0.30 -15.70 -20.17
CA ALA A 145 0.62 -16.70 -19.15
C ALA A 145 -0.28 -16.57 -17.91
N VAL A 146 -0.46 -15.34 -17.40
CA VAL A 146 -1.33 -15.06 -16.25
C VAL A 146 -2.79 -15.32 -16.59
N ALA A 147 -3.29 -14.78 -17.71
CA ALA A 147 -4.67 -14.99 -18.13
C ALA A 147 -4.99 -16.48 -18.35
N TRP A 148 -4.06 -17.22 -18.97
CA TRP A 148 -4.18 -18.66 -19.19
C TRP A 148 -4.15 -19.44 -17.88
N THR A 149 -3.27 -19.08 -16.94
CA THR A 149 -3.18 -19.72 -15.63
C THR A 149 -4.50 -19.56 -14.87
N ILE A 150 -5.03 -18.33 -14.77
CA ILE A 150 -6.30 -18.06 -14.10
C ILE A 150 -7.44 -18.80 -14.80
N LEU A 151 -7.52 -18.75 -16.13
CA LEU A 151 -8.54 -19.48 -16.90
C LEU A 151 -8.47 -20.99 -16.66
N SER A 152 -7.27 -21.55 -16.61
CA SER A 152 -7.03 -22.98 -16.38
C SER A 152 -7.52 -23.38 -14.99
N LEU A 153 -7.19 -22.59 -13.96
CA LEU A 153 -7.68 -22.79 -12.59
C LEU A 153 -9.21 -22.71 -12.52
N LEU A 154 -9.83 -21.73 -13.17
CA LEU A 154 -11.29 -21.59 -13.22
C LEU A 154 -11.95 -22.77 -13.94
N ARG A 155 -11.35 -23.28 -15.02
CA ARG A 155 -11.85 -24.47 -15.75
C ARG A 155 -11.71 -25.75 -14.92
N LEU A 156 -10.60 -25.90 -14.19
CA LEU A 156 -10.37 -27.01 -13.27
C LEU A 156 -11.38 -27.00 -12.13
N LEU A 157 -11.59 -25.84 -11.51
CA LEU A 157 -12.61 -25.66 -10.49
C LEU A 157 -14.00 -26.02 -11.04
N ALA A 158 -14.38 -25.47 -12.19
CA ALA A 158 -15.66 -25.79 -12.82
C ALA A 158 -15.81 -27.28 -13.17
N HIS A 159 -14.72 -27.97 -13.52
CA HIS A 159 -14.73 -29.41 -13.75
C HIS A 159 -14.94 -30.18 -12.45
N ALA A 160 -14.20 -29.85 -11.39
CA ALA A 160 -14.39 -30.44 -10.06
C ALA A 160 -15.83 -30.27 -9.57
N VAL A 161 -16.43 -29.10 -9.80
CA VAL A 161 -17.86 -28.83 -9.53
C VAL A 161 -18.77 -29.80 -10.28
N VAL A 162 -18.55 -30.02 -11.58
CA VAL A 162 -19.37 -30.92 -12.38
C VAL A 162 -19.20 -32.38 -11.94
N VAL A 163 -17.99 -32.81 -11.62
CA VAL A 163 -17.70 -34.16 -11.12
C VAL A 163 -18.40 -34.39 -9.78
N LEU A 164 -18.26 -33.45 -8.85
CA LEU A 164 -18.92 -33.53 -7.53
C LEU A 164 -20.45 -33.48 -7.66
N HIS A 165 -20.99 -32.62 -8.53
CA HIS A 165 -22.42 -32.56 -8.82
C HIS A 165 -22.98 -33.91 -9.27
N ARG A 166 -22.28 -34.57 -10.20
CA ARG A 166 -22.67 -35.90 -10.70
C ARG A 166 -22.57 -36.96 -9.60
N PHE A 167 -21.47 -36.97 -8.85
CA PHE A 167 -21.30 -37.88 -7.72
C PHE A 167 -22.43 -37.74 -6.67
N LEU A 168 -22.88 -36.51 -6.41
CA LEU A 168 -23.96 -36.23 -5.48
C LEU A 168 -25.33 -36.64 -6.06
N LEU A 169 -25.58 -36.41 -7.35
CA LEU A 169 -26.81 -36.86 -8.03
C LEU A 169 -26.96 -38.39 -8.08
N ASP A 170 -25.85 -39.13 -8.09
CA ASP A 170 -25.88 -40.60 -8.02
C ASP A 170 -26.34 -41.12 -6.65
N ARG A 171 -26.42 -40.26 -5.63
CA ARG A 171 -26.98 -40.61 -4.32
C ARG A 171 -28.51 -40.47 -4.33
N ARG A 172 -29.18 -41.54 -3.86
CA ARG A 172 -30.66 -41.70 -3.88
C ARG A 172 -31.46 -40.53 -3.27
N VAL A 173 -30.85 -39.75 -2.37
CA VAL A 173 -31.49 -38.63 -1.66
C VAL A 173 -31.68 -37.39 -2.56
N ILE A 174 -30.72 -37.08 -3.45
CA ILE A 174 -30.74 -35.86 -4.28
C ILE A 174 -31.58 -36.07 -5.56
N ARG A 175 -31.72 -37.31 -6.03
CA ARG A 175 -32.59 -37.68 -7.18
C ARG A 175 -34.06 -37.27 -7.04
N ARG A 176 -34.54 -37.02 -5.83
CA ARG A 176 -35.93 -36.60 -5.57
C ARG A 176 -36.17 -35.10 -5.71
N LEU A 177 -35.10 -34.30 -5.79
CA LEU A 177 -35.22 -32.86 -5.96
C LEU A 177 -35.47 -32.51 -7.44
N PRO A 178 -36.31 -31.49 -7.72
CA PRO A 178 -36.38 -30.88 -9.05
C PRO A 178 -34.98 -30.48 -9.55
N PRO A 179 -34.68 -30.57 -10.86
CA PRO A 179 -33.33 -30.32 -11.40
C PRO A 179 -32.72 -28.97 -10.99
N LEU A 180 -33.58 -27.95 -10.84
CA LEU A 180 -33.16 -26.60 -10.45
C LEU A 180 -32.80 -26.54 -8.96
N ALA A 181 -33.55 -27.23 -8.10
CA ALA A 181 -33.25 -27.34 -6.66
C ALA A 181 -31.97 -28.16 -6.43
N ALA A 182 -31.78 -29.26 -7.15
CA ALA A 182 -30.54 -30.05 -7.08
C ALA A 182 -29.31 -29.25 -7.52
N GLN A 183 -29.46 -28.39 -8.54
CA GLN A 183 -28.40 -27.47 -8.99
C GLN A 183 -28.06 -26.43 -7.93
N VAL A 184 -29.07 -25.76 -7.35
CA VAL A 184 -28.86 -24.77 -6.28
C VAL A 184 -28.16 -25.42 -5.09
N VAL A 185 -28.68 -26.55 -4.58
CA VAL A 185 -28.07 -27.28 -3.47
C VAL A 185 -26.61 -27.64 -3.76
N THR A 186 -26.30 -28.11 -4.96
CA THR A 186 -24.92 -28.47 -5.30
C THR A 186 -24.01 -27.25 -5.36
N VAL A 187 -24.44 -26.15 -6.02
CA VAL A 187 -23.65 -24.92 -6.08
C VAL A 187 -23.44 -24.35 -4.68
N THR A 188 -24.47 -24.34 -3.84
CA THR A 188 -24.38 -23.89 -2.44
C THR A 188 -23.43 -24.77 -1.64
N VAL A 189 -23.52 -26.10 -1.73
CA VAL A 189 -22.61 -27.02 -1.03
C VAL A 189 -21.18 -26.82 -1.50
N ILE A 190 -20.96 -26.63 -2.80
CA ILE A 190 -19.63 -26.37 -3.35
C ILE A 190 -19.08 -25.02 -2.89
N ALA A 191 -19.91 -23.97 -2.92
CA ALA A 191 -19.52 -22.65 -2.45
C ALA A 191 -19.17 -22.73 -0.95
N LEU A 192 -19.99 -23.42 -0.15
CA LEU A 192 -19.76 -23.60 1.27
C LEU A 192 -18.50 -24.43 1.55
N VAL A 193 -18.33 -25.57 0.87
CA VAL A 193 -17.14 -26.42 0.99
C VAL A 193 -15.90 -25.67 0.50
N GLY A 194 -16.01 -24.86 -0.55
CA GLY A 194 -14.94 -24.01 -1.05
C GLY A 194 -14.55 -22.94 -0.05
N VAL A 195 -15.52 -22.24 0.53
CA VAL A 195 -15.30 -21.25 1.60
C VAL A 195 -14.66 -21.92 2.81
N LEU A 196 -15.17 -23.09 3.23
CA LEU A 196 -14.61 -23.86 4.33
C LEU A 196 -13.18 -24.33 4.02
N LEU A 197 -12.90 -24.87 2.83
CA LEU A 197 -11.54 -25.26 2.43
C LEU A 197 -10.58 -24.08 2.40
N VAL A 198 -11.05 -22.91 1.96
CA VAL A 198 -10.26 -21.69 2.01
C VAL A 198 -10.02 -21.29 3.47
N ASP A 199 -11.05 -21.24 4.30
CA ASP A 199 -10.95 -20.71 5.66
C ASP A 199 -10.25 -21.68 6.64
N THR A 200 -10.47 -22.98 6.52
CA THR A 200 -9.89 -24.02 7.40
C THR A 200 -8.64 -24.69 6.82
N GLY A 201 -8.39 -24.56 5.52
CA GLY A 201 -7.25 -25.20 4.85
C GLY A 201 -6.25 -24.18 4.33
N VAL A 202 -6.61 -23.46 3.27
CA VAL A 202 -5.68 -22.57 2.54
C VAL A 202 -5.22 -21.41 3.42
N ARG A 203 -6.14 -20.73 4.10
CA ARG A 203 -5.89 -19.54 4.91
C ARG A 203 -4.95 -19.81 6.08
N PRO A 204 -5.16 -20.82 6.96
CA PRO A 204 -4.26 -21.08 8.07
C PRO A 204 -2.89 -21.58 7.60
N VAL A 205 -2.82 -22.38 6.53
CA VAL A 205 -1.54 -22.81 5.95
C VAL A 205 -0.78 -21.62 5.37
N ALA A 206 -1.45 -20.78 4.58
CA ALA A 206 -0.85 -19.56 4.03
C ALA A 206 -0.42 -18.60 5.15
N ALA A 207 -1.25 -18.41 6.17
CA ALA A 207 -0.93 -17.58 7.33
C ALA A 207 0.29 -18.12 8.09
N GLY A 208 0.38 -19.43 8.33
CA GLY A 208 1.53 -20.04 8.99
C GLY A 208 2.82 -19.96 8.16
N LEU A 209 2.74 -20.18 6.84
CA LEU A 209 3.88 -19.99 5.94
C LEU A 209 4.36 -18.53 5.90
N MET A 210 3.42 -17.59 5.86
CA MET A 210 3.73 -16.15 5.90
C MET A 210 4.33 -15.75 7.24
N ASP A 211 3.72 -16.15 8.35
CA ASP A 211 4.21 -15.83 9.70
C ASP A 211 5.62 -16.40 9.89
N GLY A 212 5.88 -17.64 9.47
CA GLY A 212 7.22 -18.24 9.50
C GLY A 212 8.23 -17.50 8.63
N PHE A 213 7.86 -17.13 7.39
CA PHE A 213 8.75 -16.39 6.49
C PHE A 213 9.11 -15.01 7.03
N TYR A 214 8.12 -14.25 7.52
CA TYR A 214 8.35 -12.90 8.03
C TYR A 214 9.02 -12.90 9.41
N THR A 215 8.77 -13.91 10.24
CA THR A 215 9.54 -14.14 11.47
C THR A 215 11.00 -14.39 11.12
N ALA A 216 11.29 -15.30 10.17
CA ALA A 216 12.66 -15.58 9.75
C ALA A 216 13.37 -14.35 9.16
N GLN A 217 12.65 -13.51 8.40
CA GLN A 217 13.19 -12.24 7.90
C GLN A 217 13.45 -11.22 9.03
N ASN A 218 12.65 -11.24 10.09
CA ASN A 218 12.86 -10.38 11.26
C ASN A 218 13.99 -10.89 12.15
N GLU A 219 14.17 -12.21 12.26
CA GLU A 219 15.22 -12.85 13.08
C GLU A 219 16.53 -13.06 12.32
N ARG A 220 16.65 -12.52 11.10
CA ARG A 220 17.90 -12.59 10.36
C ARG A 220 19.00 -11.88 11.11
N ASP A 221 20.22 -12.41 11.01
CA ASP A 221 21.41 -11.71 11.47
C ASP A 221 21.44 -10.31 10.85
N SER A 222 21.48 -9.30 11.71
CA SER A 222 21.46 -7.92 11.29
C SER A 222 22.82 -7.44 10.80
N GLY A 223 23.90 -8.14 11.15
CA GLY A 223 25.27 -7.69 10.90
C GLY A 223 25.68 -6.49 11.77
N PHE A 224 24.78 -6.00 12.64
CA PHE A 224 25.08 -4.97 13.62
C PHE A 224 25.53 -5.61 14.93
N THR A 225 26.45 -4.94 15.61
CA THR A 225 26.87 -5.31 16.95
C THR A 225 25.94 -4.68 17.98
N GLN A 226 25.71 -5.39 19.07
CA GLN A 226 25.02 -4.86 20.24
C GLN A 226 25.66 -3.51 20.66
N PRO A 227 24.86 -2.46 20.93
CA PRO A 227 25.40 -1.17 21.34
C PRO A 227 25.92 -1.24 22.78
N ASP A 228 27.10 -0.67 23.01
CA ASP A 228 27.65 -0.47 24.37
C ASP A 228 27.09 0.80 25.05
N ASP A 229 26.48 1.69 24.27
CA ASP A 229 25.90 2.95 24.73
C ASP A 229 24.62 2.71 25.56
N PRO A 230 24.59 3.10 26.85
CA PRO A 230 23.43 2.91 27.70
C PRO A 230 22.19 3.69 27.24
N LEU A 231 22.32 4.71 26.39
CA LEU A 231 21.20 5.49 25.85
C LEU A 231 20.43 4.78 24.73
N ARG A 232 20.90 3.60 24.30
CA ARG A 232 20.29 2.80 23.23
C ARG A 232 19.68 1.52 23.80
N SER A 233 18.46 1.20 23.37
CA SER A 233 17.83 -0.08 23.73
C SER A 233 18.63 -1.26 23.19
N GLY A 234 18.64 -2.38 23.92
CA GLY A 234 19.46 -3.55 23.60
C GLY A 234 20.89 -3.51 24.14
N SER A 235 21.35 -2.38 24.70
CA SER A 235 22.62 -2.32 25.44
C SER A 235 22.55 -3.13 26.74
N ASP A 236 23.70 -3.38 27.38
CA ASP A 236 23.76 -4.11 28.66
C ASP A 236 22.98 -3.41 29.79
N ALA A 237 22.76 -2.10 29.69
CA ALA A 237 21.95 -1.33 30.63
C ALA A 237 20.44 -1.40 30.33
N SER A 238 20.04 -1.89 29.16
CA SER A 238 18.65 -1.88 28.69
C SER A 238 17.79 -2.94 29.36
N LEU A 239 16.51 -2.61 29.55
CA LEU A 239 15.46 -3.51 30.02
C LEU A 239 15.00 -4.51 28.96
N VAL A 240 15.37 -4.29 27.70
CA VAL A 240 15.07 -5.16 26.56
C VAL A 240 16.38 -5.69 25.98
N SER A 241 16.45 -7.00 25.72
CA SER A 241 17.68 -7.60 25.18
C SER A 241 17.85 -7.27 23.70
N TRP A 242 19.11 -7.18 23.25
CA TRP A 242 19.48 -7.00 21.84
C TRP A 242 18.72 -7.94 20.89
N ASP A 243 18.65 -9.23 21.23
CA ASP A 243 17.96 -10.25 20.43
C ASP A 243 16.44 -10.06 20.39
N SER A 244 15.85 -9.42 21.40
CA SER A 244 14.40 -9.19 21.47
C SER A 244 13.93 -8.04 20.58
N LEU A 245 14.85 -7.17 20.13
CA LEU A 245 14.55 -6.03 19.25
C LEU A 245 14.13 -6.49 17.85
N GLY A 246 14.66 -7.62 17.39
CA GLY A 246 14.54 -8.07 16.00
C GLY A 246 15.33 -7.18 15.03
N TRP A 247 15.50 -7.64 13.79
CA TRP A 247 16.28 -6.95 12.76
C TRP A 247 15.92 -5.46 12.57
N PRO A 248 14.63 -5.05 12.52
CA PRO A 248 14.26 -3.65 12.36
C PRO A 248 14.67 -2.80 13.57
N GLY A 249 14.47 -3.32 14.79
CA GLY A 249 14.86 -2.64 16.01
C GLY A 249 16.37 -2.49 16.15
N GLN A 250 17.11 -3.56 15.87
CA GLN A 250 18.58 -3.56 15.83
C GLN A 250 19.11 -2.53 14.82
N THR A 251 18.52 -2.49 13.62
CA THR A 251 18.88 -1.49 12.59
C THR A 251 18.62 -0.06 13.07
N PHE A 252 17.49 0.18 13.74
CA PHE A 252 17.14 1.50 14.23
C PHE A 252 18.06 1.97 15.36
N VAL A 253 18.32 1.14 16.37
CA VAL A 253 19.14 1.56 17.52
C VAL A 253 20.63 1.62 17.18
N SER A 254 21.13 0.83 16.22
CA SER A 254 22.54 0.90 15.78
C SER A 254 22.80 1.99 14.76
N GLY A 255 21.77 2.50 14.08
CA GLY A 255 21.91 3.61 13.14
C GLY A 255 21.93 4.97 13.84
N GLY A 256 21.78 6.02 13.02
CA GLY A 256 21.68 7.41 13.48
C GLY A 256 22.99 8.16 13.52
N PRO A 257 22.91 9.50 13.65
CA PRO A 257 24.09 10.31 13.81
C PRO A 257 24.65 10.16 15.22
N ASP A 258 25.97 10.12 15.33
CA ASP A 258 26.65 10.24 16.63
C ASP A 258 26.82 11.71 17.04
N ILE A 259 27.25 11.93 18.29
CA ILE A 259 27.51 13.28 18.82
C ILE A 259 28.50 14.08 17.96
N ASP A 260 29.51 13.43 17.34
CA ASP A 260 30.53 14.10 16.53
C ASP A 260 29.97 14.55 15.18
N GLU A 261 29.10 13.75 14.56
CA GLU A 261 28.36 14.08 13.33
C GLU A 261 27.41 15.25 13.56
N ILE A 262 26.65 15.24 14.66
CA ILE A 262 25.78 16.36 15.04
C ILE A 262 26.62 17.61 15.34
N GLN A 263 27.71 17.48 16.11
CA GLN A 263 28.56 18.62 16.47
C GLN A 263 29.24 19.24 15.25
N ARG A 264 29.63 18.42 14.26
CA ARG A 264 30.20 18.86 12.99
C ARG A 264 29.19 19.62 12.15
N TYR A 265 27.95 19.14 12.13
CA TYR A 265 26.86 19.77 11.39
C TYR A 265 26.38 21.09 12.08
N ASN A 266 26.40 21.14 13.42
CA ASN A 266 25.99 22.29 14.23
C ASN A 266 27.16 22.89 15.03
N PRO A 267 28.16 23.51 14.38
CA PRO A 267 29.29 24.08 15.09
C PRO A 267 28.84 25.22 16.04
N GLY A 268 29.32 25.18 17.28
CA GLY A 268 29.03 26.21 18.29
C GLY A 268 27.77 25.98 19.12
N ARG A 269 27.00 24.92 18.82
CA ARG A 269 25.93 24.41 19.70
C ARG A 269 26.41 23.10 20.33
N PRO A 270 26.41 22.96 21.67
CA PRO A 270 26.82 21.71 22.31
C PRO A 270 25.90 20.56 21.90
N ALA A 271 26.48 19.55 21.24
CA ALA A 271 25.74 18.35 20.87
C ALA A 271 25.56 17.39 22.06
N LYS A 272 24.53 16.56 22.01
CA LYS A 272 24.31 15.41 22.90
C LYS A 272 24.13 14.14 22.05
N ASP A 273 24.41 12.97 22.62
CA ASP A 273 24.02 11.71 21.99
C ASP A 273 22.48 11.55 22.00
N PRO A 274 21.83 11.32 20.85
CA PRO A 274 20.39 11.07 20.79
C PRO A 274 20.02 9.77 21.50
N ILE A 275 18.89 9.77 22.22
CA ILE A 275 18.35 8.55 22.83
C ILE A 275 17.49 7.80 21.81
N ARG A 276 17.68 6.47 21.72
CA ARG A 276 16.90 5.62 20.82
C ARG A 276 16.34 4.42 21.57
N VAL A 277 15.03 4.47 21.80
CA VAL A 277 14.28 3.42 22.48
C VAL A 277 13.48 2.60 21.48
N TYR A 278 13.61 1.28 21.55
CA TYR A 278 12.85 0.38 20.70
C TYR A 278 12.41 -0.86 21.45
N VAL A 279 11.14 -1.25 21.28
CA VAL A 279 10.60 -2.50 21.84
C VAL A 279 10.16 -3.41 20.71
N GLY A 280 10.92 -4.49 20.50
CA GLY A 280 10.61 -5.49 19.49
C GLY A 280 9.42 -6.39 19.87
N ARG A 281 8.82 -7.03 18.86
CA ARG A 281 7.68 -7.95 19.05
C ARG A 281 8.02 -9.15 19.94
N ARG A 282 9.28 -9.58 19.95
CA ARG A 282 9.75 -10.74 20.71
C ARG A 282 9.80 -10.50 22.22
N PHE A 283 9.88 -9.23 22.64
CA PHE A 283 9.81 -8.88 24.07
C PHE A 283 8.47 -9.32 24.68
N SER A 284 7.36 -9.00 24.03
CA SER A 284 6.02 -9.34 24.50
C SER A 284 5.01 -9.28 23.36
N THR A 285 4.07 -10.22 23.32
CA THR A 285 2.92 -10.16 22.41
C THR A 285 1.77 -9.29 22.95
N ASN A 286 1.94 -8.71 24.14
CA ASN A 286 0.95 -7.85 24.80
C ASN A 286 1.33 -6.38 24.59
N ILE A 287 0.57 -5.67 23.74
CA ILE A 287 0.81 -4.28 23.34
C ILE A 287 0.92 -3.32 24.55
N PRO A 288 -0.04 -3.31 25.51
CA PRO A 288 0.10 -2.53 26.74
C PRO A 288 1.41 -2.77 27.51
N GLU A 289 1.87 -4.03 27.58
CA GLU A 289 3.12 -4.36 28.26
C GLU A 289 4.35 -3.85 27.50
N GLN A 290 4.31 -3.88 26.16
CA GLN A 290 5.35 -3.28 25.32
C GLN A 290 5.40 -1.76 25.49
N ALA A 291 4.25 -1.07 25.50
CA ALA A 291 4.21 0.37 25.74
C ALA A 291 4.73 0.72 27.14
N ARG A 292 4.38 -0.08 28.16
CA ARG A 292 4.88 0.09 29.52
C ARG A 292 6.40 -0.08 29.62
N ILE A 293 7.00 -1.05 28.92
CA ILE A 293 8.46 -1.19 28.92
C ILE A 293 9.14 -0.09 28.11
N ALA A 294 8.53 0.40 27.03
CA ALA A 294 9.04 1.53 26.26
C ALA A 294 9.15 2.79 27.14
N VAL A 295 8.13 3.09 27.93
CA VAL A 295 8.17 4.20 28.90
C VAL A 295 9.27 3.99 29.94
N LYS A 296 9.43 2.76 30.47
CA LYS A 296 10.52 2.50 31.42
C LYS A 296 11.92 2.66 30.83
N GLU A 297 12.10 2.31 29.55
CA GLU A 297 13.36 2.58 28.84
C GLU A 297 13.59 4.10 28.66
N LEU A 298 12.52 4.86 28.39
CA LEU A 298 12.58 6.33 28.33
C LEU A 298 12.94 6.94 29.69
N GLU A 299 12.33 6.48 30.78
CA GLU A 299 12.66 6.90 32.15
C GLU A 299 14.11 6.56 32.49
N ARG A 300 14.57 5.34 32.15
CA ARG A 300 15.95 4.88 32.41
C ARG A 300 17.01 5.74 31.73
N THR A 301 16.67 6.31 30.58
CA THR A 301 17.60 7.09 29.75
C THR A 301 17.46 8.60 29.97
N ASP A 302 16.67 9.02 30.96
CA ASP A 302 16.35 10.44 31.22
C ASP A 302 15.78 11.14 29.98
N ALA A 303 15.00 10.40 29.17
CA ALA A 303 14.45 10.90 27.92
C ALA A 303 13.47 12.06 28.13
N PHE A 304 12.80 12.11 29.28
CA PHE A 304 11.86 13.18 29.61
C PHE A 304 12.58 14.48 30.03
N ASP A 305 13.88 14.44 30.32
CA ASP A 305 14.68 15.65 30.56
C ASP A 305 15.21 16.29 29.26
N ARG A 306 15.04 15.62 28.12
CA ARG A 306 15.45 16.14 26.80
C ARG A 306 14.61 17.33 26.38
N ALA A 307 15.09 18.09 25.39
CA ALA A 307 14.33 19.20 24.81
C ALA A 307 13.14 18.71 23.96
N ALA A 308 13.27 17.54 23.33
CA ALA A 308 12.25 16.94 22.50
C ALA A 308 12.16 15.41 22.71
N LEU A 309 11.00 14.84 22.41
CA LEU A 309 10.77 13.40 22.36
C LEU A 309 9.89 13.09 21.14
N GLN A 310 10.39 12.23 20.25
CA GLN A 310 9.67 11.77 19.07
C GLN A 310 9.11 10.36 19.30
N VAL A 311 7.80 10.20 19.12
CA VAL A 311 7.12 8.91 19.02
C VAL A 311 7.02 8.54 17.55
N VAL A 312 7.49 7.35 17.19
CA VAL A 312 7.38 6.82 15.83
C VAL A 312 6.44 5.61 15.80
N VAL A 313 5.28 5.76 15.16
CA VAL A 313 4.32 4.67 14.96
C VAL A 313 4.61 3.98 13.63
N VAL A 314 5.13 2.76 13.72
CA VAL A 314 5.57 1.95 12.58
C VAL A 314 4.47 1.01 12.05
N THR A 315 4.70 0.49 10.86
CA THR A 315 3.86 -0.59 10.30
C THR A 315 4.17 -1.94 10.96
N GLY A 316 3.47 -2.99 10.55
CA GLY A 316 3.63 -4.33 11.12
C GLY A 316 5.05 -4.88 11.06
N THR A 317 5.90 -4.46 10.13
CA THR A 317 7.30 -4.92 10.07
C THR A 317 8.16 -4.38 11.22
N GLY A 318 7.73 -3.33 11.92
CA GLY A 318 8.55 -2.64 12.92
C GLY A 318 9.58 -1.67 12.35
N TRP A 319 9.65 -1.52 11.02
CA TRP A 319 10.67 -0.67 10.39
C TRP A 319 10.37 0.82 10.62
N VAL A 320 11.37 1.53 11.16
CA VAL A 320 11.39 2.99 11.30
C VAL A 320 12.04 3.58 10.05
N ASP A 321 11.35 4.51 9.37
CA ASP A 321 11.98 5.31 8.33
C ASP A 321 12.92 6.33 8.96
N THR A 322 14.20 5.98 9.04
CA THR A 322 15.21 6.84 9.64
C THR A 322 15.43 8.12 8.84
N LYS A 323 15.17 8.14 7.53
CA LYS A 323 15.33 9.37 6.72
C LYS A 323 14.32 10.43 7.13
N SER A 324 13.11 9.99 7.46
CA SER A 324 12.03 10.87 7.93
C SER A 324 12.06 11.16 9.42
N ALA A 325 12.58 10.25 10.25
CA ALA A 325 12.62 10.42 11.71
C ALA A 325 13.84 11.22 12.21
N ARG A 326 15.02 10.96 11.63
CA ARG A 326 16.33 11.54 12.01
C ARG A 326 16.46 13.07 11.93
N PRO A 327 15.73 13.83 11.08
CA PRO A 327 15.95 15.28 10.99
C PRO A 327 15.85 16.00 12.33
N LEU A 328 14.96 15.56 13.23
CA LEU A 328 14.82 16.14 14.56
C LEU A 328 16.08 16.00 15.43
N GLU A 329 16.90 14.95 15.22
CA GLU A 329 18.18 14.78 15.93
C GLU A 329 19.16 15.90 15.58
N TYR A 330 19.16 16.41 14.34
CA TYR A 330 19.97 17.56 13.96
C TYR A 330 19.35 18.89 14.37
N LEU A 331 18.03 19.04 14.28
CA LEU A 331 17.33 20.27 14.66
C LEU A 331 17.50 20.59 16.16
N TYR A 332 17.53 19.54 16.99
CA TYR A 332 17.68 19.63 18.45
C TYR A 332 19.11 19.40 18.97
N ASP A 333 20.14 19.41 18.11
CA ASP A 333 21.54 19.14 18.48
C ASP A 333 21.73 17.83 19.28
N GLY A 334 20.91 16.82 18.96
CA GLY A 334 20.89 15.53 19.66
C GLY A 334 20.23 15.56 21.04
N ASP A 335 19.69 16.70 21.48
CA ASP A 335 18.88 16.83 22.70
C ASP A 335 17.44 16.30 22.49
N ILE A 336 17.34 15.07 22.01
CA ILE A 336 16.09 14.40 21.70
C ILE A 336 16.13 12.92 22.08
N ALA A 337 14.97 12.36 22.40
CA ALA A 337 14.75 10.92 22.46
C ALA A 337 13.75 10.47 21.39
N THR A 338 14.01 9.33 20.74
CA THR A 338 13.10 8.73 19.77
C THR A 338 12.65 7.35 20.26
N VAL A 339 11.35 7.09 20.27
CA VAL A 339 10.76 5.82 20.72
C VAL A 339 9.89 5.17 19.66
N SER A 340 10.01 3.84 19.52
CA SER A 340 9.10 3.04 18.70
C SER A 340 8.87 1.64 19.28
N MET A 341 7.85 0.95 18.78
CA MET A 341 7.56 -0.44 19.14
C MET A 341 7.01 -1.25 17.97
N GLN A 342 7.29 -2.55 17.98
CA GLN A 342 6.84 -3.49 16.97
C GLN A 342 5.75 -4.42 17.47
N TYR A 343 4.63 -4.52 16.73
CA TYR A 343 3.46 -5.33 17.12
C TYR A 343 3.19 -6.55 16.23
N SER A 344 3.77 -6.62 15.02
CA SER A 344 3.56 -7.71 14.05
C SER A 344 4.89 -8.06 13.36
N TYR A 345 4.86 -9.00 12.41
CA TYR A 345 5.94 -9.22 11.44
C TYR A 345 5.46 -8.97 10.00
N LEU A 346 4.16 -8.74 9.79
CA LEU A 346 3.56 -8.64 8.46
C LEU A 346 3.97 -7.34 7.74
N PRO A 347 4.32 -7.40 6.45
CA PRO A 347 4.50 -6.21 5.60
C PRO A 347 3.28 -5.31 5.58
N SER A 348 3.51 -4.02 5.30
CA SER A 348 2.48 -2.97 5.30
C SER A 348 1.25 -3.32 4.44
N ALA A 349 1.44 -3.82 3.22
CA ALA A 349 0.33 -4.19 2.33
C ALA A 349 -0.54 -5.33 2.89
N LEU A 350 0.06 -6.32 3.55
CA LEU A 350 -0.66 -7.42 4.18
C LEU A 350 -1.30 -6.98 5.50
N SER A 351 -0.59 -6.18 6.30
CA SER A 351 -1.12 -5.60 7.54
C SER A 351 -2.32 -4.69 7.27
N PHE A 352 -2.32 -3.96 6.15
CA PHE A 352 -3.47 -3.18 5.71
C PHE A 352 -4.69 -4.05 5.37
N LEU A 353 -4.51 -5.31 4.97
CA LEU A 353 -5.61 -6.23 4.72
C LEU A 353 -6.06 -6.99 5.98
N PHE A 354 -5.14 -7.29 6.90
CA PHE A 354 -5.38 -8.26 7.98
C PHE A 354 -5.23 -7.75 9.42
N ASP A 355 -4.48 -6.67 9.67
CA ASP A 355 -4.03 -6.25 11.02
C ASP A 355 -4.35 -4.78 11.36
N ARG A 356 -5.38 -4.17 10.73
CA ARG A 356 -5.78 -2.77 10.95
C ARG A 356 -6.02 -2.41 12.42
N ASP A 357 -6.65 -3.29 13.18
CA ASP A 357 -6.99 -3.03 14.58
C ASP A 357 -5.76 -3.06 15.49
N ARG A 358 -4.75 -3.88 15.13
CA ARG A 358 -3.52 -4.01 15.93
C ARG A 358 -2.64 -2.77 15.83
N VAL A 359 -2.54 -2.15 14.65
CA VAL A 359 -1.80 -0.90 14.49
C VAL A 359 -2.46 0.23 15.30
N ALA A 360 -3.79 0.30 15.33
CA ALA A 360 -4.51 1.28 16.12
C ALA A 360 -4.32 1.08 17.63
N GLN A 361 -4.39 -0.16 18.10
CA GLN A 361 -4.10 -0.48 19.51
C GLN A 361 -2.66 -0.11 19.89
N THR A 362 -1.71 -0.36 19.00
CA THR A 362 -0.29 -0.02 19.20
C THR A 362 -0.08 1.49 19.26
N ALA A 363 -0.65 2.23 18.31
CA ALA A 363 -0.58 3.69 18.28
C ALA A 363 -1.17 4.28 19.57
N ARG A 364 -2.39 3.86 19.95
CA ARG A 364 -3.03 4.33 21.19
C ARG A 364 -2.19 4.02 22.43
N ALA A 365 -1.72 2.78 22.56
CA ALA A 365 -0.95 2.37 23.72
C ALA A 365 0.36 3.14 23.87
N LEU A 366 1.13 3.31 22.79
CA LEU A 366 2.42 4.00 22.85
C LEU A 366 2.25 5.52 23.05
N VAL A 367 1.42 6.16 22.22
CA VAL A 367 1.21 7.63 22.25
C VAL A 367 0.68 8.06 23.61
N THR A 368 -0.36 7.39 24.13
CA THR A 368 -0.94 7.74 25.44
C THR A 368 0.02 7.44 26.59
N ALA A 369 0.74 6.30 26.57
CA ALA A 369 1.69 5.99 27.64
C ALA A 369 2.85 7.00 27.71
N VAL A 370 3.37 7.43 26.56
CA VAL A 370 4.43 8.46 26.50
C VAL A 370 3.90 9.82 26.93
N HIS A 371 2.72 10.21 26.46
CA HIS A 371 2.08 11.46 26.87
C HIS A 371 1.88 11.51 28.39
N ASP A 372 1.27 10.47 28.98
CA ASP A 372 0.97 10.44 30.41
C ASP A 372 2.25 10.45 31.25
N ALA A 373 3.30 9.76 30.80
CA ALA A 373 4.61 9.79 31.44
C ALA A 373 5.26 11.18 31.37
N ALA A 374 5.15 11.87 30.24
CA ALA A 374 5.66 13.23 30.09
C ALA A 374 4.93 14.22 31.01
N ILE A 375 3.61 14.11 31.15
CA ILE A 375 2.82 14.94 32.07
C ILE A 375 3.18 14.63 33.53
N ALA A 376 3.35 13.34 33.88
CA ALA A 376 3.77 12.97 35.23
C ALA A 376 5.18 13.50 35.55
N HIS A 377 6.09 13.47 34.60
CA HIS A 377 7.43 14.05 34.73
C HIS A 377 7.36 15.58 34.91
N GLU A 378 6.55 16.29 34.11
CA GLU A 378 6.33 17.74 34.25
C GLU A 378 5.80 18.12 35.63
N GLN A 379 4.86 17.35 36.17
CA GLN A 379 4.34 17.57 37.53
C GLN A 379 5.41 17.40 38.61
N ALA A 380 6.41 16.55 38.37
CA ALA A 380 7.48 16.26 39.31
C ALA A 380 8.67 17.23 39.20
N THR A 381 9.06 17.62 37.99
CA THR A 381 10.30 18.38 37.72
C THR A 381 10.05 19.82 37.24
N GLY A 382 8.82 20.13 36.79
CA GLY A 382 8.48 21.39 36.14
C GLY A 382 8.96 21.48 34.68
N HIS A 383 9.47 20.40 34.10
CA HIS A 383 9.97 20.33 32.73
C HIS A 383 9.21 19.28 31.92
N ARG A 384 8.94 19.55 30.63
CA ARG A 384 8.34 18.58 29.69
C ARG A 384 9.04 18.70 28.34
N PRO A 385 9.47 17.59 27.71
CA PRO A 385 9.99 17.64 26.35
C PRO A 385 8.84 18.00 25.39
N ARG A 386 9.17 18.64 24.27
CA ARG A 386 8.19 18.75 23.17
C ARG A 386 7.93 17.37 22.58
N LEU A 387 6.67 16.97 22.48
CA LEU A 387 6.25 15.67 21.98
C LEU A 387 5.93 15.75 20.48
N TYR A 388 6.71 15.04 19.68
CA TYR A 388 6.52 14.93 18.24
C TYR A 388 6.02 13.54 17.88
N LEU A 389 5.08 13.45 16.94
CA LEU A 389 4.60 12.17 16.43
C LEU A 389 4.93 12.05 14.95
N TYR A 390 5.58 10.95 14.58
CA TYR A 390 5.81 10.56 13.20
C TYR A 390 5.13 9.23 12.92
N ALA A 391 4.39 9.16 11.81
CA ALA A 391 3.88 7.89 11.32
C ALA A 391 3.82 7.87 9.80
N GLN A 392 4.18 6.74 9.21
CA GLN A 392 4.12 6.54 7.76
C GLN A 392 3.14 5.43 7.40
N SER A 393 2.42 5.58 6.29
CA SER A 393 1.62 4.52 5.70
C SER A 393 0.55 3.97 6.66
N LEU A 394 0.55 2.66 6.88
CA LEU A 394 -0.32 2.01 7.86
C LEU A 394 -0.12 2.54 9.29
N GLY A 395 1.06 3.07 9.65
CA GLY A 395 1.28 3.71 10.93
C GLY A 395 0.42 4.97 11.08
N ALA A 396 0.35 5.80 10.04
CA ALA A 396 -0.52 6.98 10.01
C ALA A 396 -2.00 6.58 10.05
N TYR A 397 -2.41 5.59 9.23
CA TYR A 397 -3.78 5.05 9.28
C TYR A 397 -4.15 4.53 10.68
N GLY A 398 -3.26 3.75 11.30
CA GLY A 398 -3.49 3.21 12.65
C GLY A 398 -3.56 4.31 13.71
N THR A 399 -2.74 5.36 13.56
CA THR A 399 -2.78 6.52 14.45
C THR A 399 -4.11 7.27 14.32
N GLU A 400 -4.61 7.52 13.11
CA GLU A 400 -5.94 8.14 12.94
C GLU A 400 -7.09 7.25 13.43
N GLN A 401 -6.97 5.92 13.31
CA GLN A 401 -7.95 5.02 13.93
C GLN A 401 -7.88 5.08 15.47
N ALA A 402 -6.68 5.28 16.01
CA ALA A 402 -6.46 5.45 17.44
C ALA A 402 -6.94 6.82 17.92
N PHE A 403 -6.82 7.88 17.14
CA PHE A 403 -7.19 9.25 17.50
C PHE A 403 -8.00 9.84 16.34
N PRO A 404 -9.32 9.55 16.28
CA PRO A 404 -10.15 9.92 15.14
C PRO A 404 -10.40 11.44 15.04
N ASP A 405 -10.22 12.16 16.15
CA ASP A 405 -10.42 13.60 16.24
C ASP A 405 -9.07 14.33 16.24
N LEU A 406 -8.94 15.39 15.42
CA LEU A 406 -7.74 16.23 15.39
C LEU A 406 -7.40 16.78 16.78
N ASP A 407 -8.44 17.10 17.56
CA ASP A 407 -8.28 17.67 18.89
C ASP A 407 -7.67 16.65 19.87
N GLU A 408 -8.18 15.41 19.90
CA GLU A 408 -7.62 14.35 20.76
C GLU A 408 -6.15 14.10 20.44
N LEU A 409 -5.80 14.09 19.16
CA LEU A 409 -4.43 13.86 18.70
C LEU A 409 -3.49 15.01 19.07
N THR A 410 -3.92 16.25 18.80
CA THR A 410 -3.09 17.45 19.04
C THR A 410 -3.08 17.91 20.50
N ASP A 411 -4.00 17.42 21.34
CA ASP A 411 -3.91 17.58 22.79
C ASP A 411 -2.80 16.70 23.39
N GLN A 412 -2.49 15.55 22.79
CA GLN A 412 -1.43 14.65 23.26
C GLN A 412 -0.06 14.94 22.64
N MET A 413 -0.02 15.55 21.46
CA MET A 413 1.21 15.76 20.69
C MET A 413 1.35 17.23 20.27
N ASP A 414 2.54 17.80 20.47
CA ASP A 414 2.82 19.19 20.12
C ASP A 414 2.85 19.39 18.60
N ALA A 415 3.32 18.40 17.85
CA ALA A 415 3.27 18.40 16.40
C ALA A 415 3.27 16.98 15.83
N VAL A 416 2.55 16.80 14.72
CA VAL A 416 2.36 15.49 14.07
C VAL A 416 2.76 15.57 12.60
N LEU A 417 3.58 14.61 12.17
CA LEU A 417 3.89 14.37 10.77
C LEU A 417 3.36 13.01 10.33
N PHE A 418 2.41 13.03 9.38
CA PHE A 418 1.98 11.84 8.68
C PHE A 418 2.50 11.81 7.25
N ALA A 419 3.25 10.76 6.91
CA ALA A 419 3.77 10.53 5.57
C ALA A 419 2.98 9.42 4.88
N GLY A 420 2.47 9.67 3.68
CA GLY A 420 1.80 8.64 2.86
C GLY A 420 0.59 8.01 3.52
N THR A 421 -0.20 8.83 4.20
CA THR A 421 -1.44 8.41 4.83
C THR A 421 -2.36 7.78 3.78
N PRO A 422 -2.82 6.53 3.99
CA PRO A 422 -3.73 5.88 3.06
C PRO A 422 -4.99 6.73 2.82
N GLY A 423 -5.43 6.86 1.57
CA GLY A 423 -6.60 7.68 1.19
C GLY A 423 -7.95 7.18 1.72
N ILE A 424 -7.95 6.15 2.56
CA ILE A 424 -9.12 5.64 3.29
C ILE A 424 -9.07 5.94 4.79
N SER A 425 -8.07 6.70 5.24
CA SER A 425 -7.93 7.08 6.66
C SER A 425 -9.00 8.13 6.98
N PRO A 426 -9.82 7.95 8.05
CA PRO A 426 -11.00 8.77 8.27
C PRO A 426 -10.70 10.26 8.45
N LEU A 427 -9.73 10.60 9.31
CA LEU A 427 -9.38 11.98 9.60
C LEU A 427 -8.75 12.64 8.38
N HIS A 428 -7.87 11.94 7.66
CA HIS A 428 -7.32 12.43 6.39
C HIS A 428 -8.41 12.69 5.35
N THR A 429 -9.37 11.77 5.20
CA THR A 429 -10.47 11.91 4.23
C THR A 429 -11.34 13.12 4.58
N GLU A 430 -11.66 13.30 5.86
CA GLU A 430 -12.45 14.43 6.34
C GLU A 430 -11.73 15.77 6.09
N LEU A 431 -10.48 15.89 6.54
CA LEU A 431 -9.71 17.13 6.42
C LEU A 431 -9.39 17.44 4.94
N THR A 432 -9.13 16.42 4.12
CA THR A 432 -8.95 16.60 2.67
C THR A 432 -10.23 17.10 1.99
N ALA A 433 -11.41 16.64 2.42
CA ALA A 433 -12.66 17.15 1.88
C ALA A 433 -12.93 18.61 2.30
N ARG A 434 -12.57 18.97 3.53
CA ARG A 434 -12.77 20.32 4.10
C ARG A 434 -11.81 21.38 3.55
N ARG A 435 -10.58 21.00 3.17
CA ARG A 435 -9.59 21.97 2.64
C ARG A 435 -9.91 22.49 1.25
N GLU A 436 -10.86 21.89 0.52
CA GLU A 436 -11.25 22.29 -0.84
C GLU A 436 -10.05 22.52 -1.80
N GLN A 437 -9.01 21.67 -1.70
CA GLN A 437 -7.73 21.73 -2.43
C GLN A 437 -6.69 22.75 -1.97
N GLU A 438 -7.00 23.58 -0.98
CA GLU A 438 -6.01 24.46 -0.34
C GLU A 438 -4.93 23.65 0.38
N GLN A 439 -3.72 24.20 0.45
CA GLN A 439 -2.59 23.57 1.14
C GLN A 439 -2.74 23.64 2.66
N CYS A 440 -3.36 24.73 3.17
CA CYS A 440 -3.57 24.93 4.60
C CYS A 440 -5.06 24.90 4.94
N LEU A 441 -5.41 24.12 5.95
CA LEU A 441 -6.73 24.11 6.56
C LEU A 441 -6.59 24.57 8.01
N VAL A 442 -7.36 25.58 8.41
CA VAL A 442 -7.47 25.98 9.81
C VAL A 442 -8.73 25.36 10.41
N ASP A 443 -8.57 24.50 11.41
CA ASP A 443 -9.65 23.82 12.10
C ASP A 443 -9.57 24.05 13.60
N GLY A 444 -10.61 24.61 14.22
CA GLY A 444 -10.59 24.90 15.66
C GLY A 444 -9.45 25.82 16.13
N GLY A 445 -8.86 26.62 15.24
CA GLY A 445 -7.66 27.44 15.53
C GLY A 445 -6.33 26.69 15.39
N ARG A 446 -6.35 25.45 14.90
CA ARG A 446 -5.18 24.60 14.64
C ARG A 446 -4.98 24.48 13.14
N SER A 447 -3.75 24.74 12.68
CA SER A 447 -3.42 24.64 11.26
C SER A 447 -3.01 23.21 10.90
N VAL A 448 -3.62 22.69 9.84
CA VAL A 448 -3.29 21.42 9.18
C VAL A 448 -2.71 21.75 7.81
N LEU A 449 -1.51 21.28 7.53
CA LEU A 449 -0.80 21.53 6.28
C LEU A 449 -0.74 20.27 5.42
N PHE A 450 -1.01 20.40 4.12
CA PHE A 450 -0.91 19.34 3.13
C PHE A 450 0.25 19.66 2.18
N VAL A 451 1.31 18.86 2.25
CA VAL A 451 2.53 19.04 1.46
C VAL A 451 2.57 17.98 0.36
N GLU A 452 2.44 18.42 -0.89
CA GLU A 452 2.53 17.56 -2.09
C GLU A 452 3.79 17.85 -2.91
N ARG A 453 4.39 19.02 -2.70
CA ARG A 453 5.69 19.45 -3.26
C ARG A 453 6.50 20.17 -2.20
N PRO A 454 7.83 20.28 -2.37
CA PRO A 454 8.69 21.02 -1.45
C PRO A 454 8.22 22.45 -1.17
N ASP A 455 7.76 23.19 -2.19
CA ASP A 455 7.30 24.58 -2.05
C ASP A 455 6.04 24.72 -1.19
N ASP A 456 5.25 23.66 -1.05
CA ASP A 456 3.98 23.67 -0.31
C ASP A 456 4.20 23.80 1.21
N VAL A 457 5.43 23.60 1.71
CA VAL A 457 5.79 23.67 3.16
C VAL A 457 5.47 25.04 3.77
N THR A 458 5.43 26.09 2.96
CA THR A 458 5.12 27.47 3.39
C THR A 458 3.63 27.82 3.29
N GLY A 459 2.77 26.85 2.95
CA GLY A 459 1.35 27.08 2.66
C GLY A 459 0.49 27.58 3.84
N CYS A 460 0.92 27.33 5.08
CA CYS A 460 0.28 27.89 6.28
C CYS A 460 1.04 29.11 6.79
N THR A 461 0.33 30.15 7.23
CA THR A 461 0.94 31.33 7.89
C THR A 461 1.48 30.97 9.27
N ASP A 462 0.68 30.32 10.11
CA ASP A 462 1.08 29.86 11.44
C ASP A 462 1.72 28.48 11.41
N THR A 463 2.52 28.16 12.44
CA THR A 463 3.11 26.83 12.61
C THR A 463 2.01 25.77 12.70
N PRO A 464 1.97 24.80 11.76
CA PRO A 464 0.95 23.76 11.76
C PRO A 464 1.12 22.79 12.93
N ARG A 465 0.00 22.22 13.39
CA ARG A 465 -0.02 21.16 14.40
C ARG A 465 0.03 19.77 13.77
N LEU A 466 -0.43 19.64 12.53
CA LEU A 466 -0.44 18.41 11.76
C LEU A 466 -0.01 18.70 10.33
N VAL A 467 0.91 17.89 9.81
CA VAL A 467 1.29 17.92 8.39
C VAL A 467 1.03 16.56 7.76
N TYR A 468 0.30 16.55 6.64
CA TYR A 468 0.25 15.43 5.71
C TYR A 468 1.28 15.61 4.61
N LEU A 469 2.35 14.84 4.64
CA LEU A 469 3.34 14.75 3.58
C LEU A 469 2.93 13.64 2.59
N GLN A 470 2.59 14.02 1.36
CA GLN A 470 1.95 13.11 0.41
C GLN A 470 2.37 13.35 -1.04
N ASN A 471 3.17 12.44 -1.59
CA ASN A 471 3.58 12.52 -2.99
C ASN A 471 2.35 12.32 -3.91
N PRO A 472 2.15 13.16 -4.96
CA PRO A 472 1.06 12.99 -5.91
C PRO A 472 1.06 11.63 -6.62
N SER A 473 2.26 11.08 -6.86
CA SER A 473 2.47 9.78 -7.48
C SER A 473 2.27 8.60 -6.51
N ASP A 474 1.92 8.82 -5.23
CA ASP A 474 1.72 7.75 -4.26
C ASP A 474 0.34 7.06 -4.40
N PRO A 475 0.27 5.82 -4.93
CA PRO A 475 -0.99 5.09 -4.99
C PRO A 475 -1.58 4.81 -3.61
N VAL A 476 -0.81 4.77 -2.52
CA VAL A 476 -1.34 4.54 -1.17
C VAL A 476 -2.24 5.70 -0.73
N VAL A 477 -1.79 6.94 -0.97
CA VAL A 477 -2.57 8.15 -0.70
C VAL A 477 -3.76 8.27 -1.64
N LYS A 478 -3.60 7.93 -2.93
CA LYS A 478 -4.67 8.09 -3.93
C LYS A 478 -5.72 6.98 -3.92
N TRP A 479 -5.40 5.83 -3.33
CA TRP A 479 -6.30 4.68 -3.33
C TRP A 479 -7.51 4.91 -2.44
N GLN A 480 -8.70 4.78 -3.03
CA GLN A 480 -9.98 4.83 -2.36
C GLN A 480 -10.91 3.74 -2.90
N ARG A 481 -11.81 3.21 -2.05
CA ARG A 481 -12.77 2.16 -2.47
C ARG A 481 -13.68 2.63 -3.61
N SER A 482 -14.03 3.91 -3.61
CA SER A 482 -14.88 4.55 -4.61
C SER A 482 -14.28 4.55 -6.02
N LEU A 483 -12.95 4.41 -6.20
CA LEU A 483 -12.31 4.28 -7.52
C LEU A 483 -12.91 3.14 -8.36
N LEU A 484 -13.54 2.15 -7.72
CA LEU A 484 -14.19 1.04 -8.42
C LEU A 484 -15.38 1.51 -9.27
N TRP A 485 -16.10 2.56 -8.86
CA TRP A 485 -17.35 3.02 -9.51
C TRP A 485 -17.51 4.54 -9.67
N ARG A 486 -16.61 5.36 -9.12
CA ARG A 486 -16.64 6.82 -9.21
C ARG A 486 -15.25 7.40 -9.47
N GLN A 487 -15.18 8.37 -10.37
CA GLN A 487 -13.99 9.19 -10.59
C GLN A 487 -13.74 10.11 -9.37
N PRO A 488 -12.52 10.13 -8.80
CA PRO A 488 -12.15 11.11 -7.77
C PRO A 488 -11.97 12.52 -8.31
N ASP A 489 -12.17 13.50 -7.43
CA ASP A 489 -11.97 14.91 -7.71
C ASP A 489 -10.47 15.27 -7.86
N TRP A 490 -9.58 14.54 -7.19
CA TRP A 490 -8.13 14.78 -7.24
C TRP A 490 -7.53 14.63 -8.64
N ILE A 491 -8.13 13.82 -9.53
CA ILE A 491 -7.60 13.63 -10.90
C ILE A 491 -7.57 14.96 -11.67
N ALA A 492 -8.69 15.68 -11.66
CA ALA A 492 -8.78 16.94 -12.38
C ALA A 492 -7.90 18.02 -11.73
N ALA A 493 -7.87 18.06 -10.39
CA ALA A 493 -7.07 19.00 -9.62
C ALA A 493 -5.56 18.84 -9.87
N GLU A 494 -5.07 17.60 -9.86
CA GLU A 494 -3.65 17.30 -10.05
C GLU A 494 -3.21 17.49 -11.49
N GLN A 495 -4.08 17.19 -12.47
CA GLN A 495 -3.84 17.52 -13.87
C GLN A 495 -3.71 19.03 -14.08
N ALA A 496 -4.58 19.83 -13.46
CA ALA A 496 -4.51 21.29 -13.55
C ALA A 496 -3.22 21.86 -12.93
N ARG A 497 -2.68 21.20 -11.90
CA ARG A 497 -1.42 21.57 -11.23
C ARG A 497 -0.16 20.96 -11.86
N GLY A 498 -0.30 20.16 -12.92
CA GLY A 498 0.82 19.47 -13.57
C GLY A 498 1.44 18.34 -12.74
N LEU A 499 0.74 17.86 -11.71
CA LEU A 499 1.18 16.77 -10.83
C LEU A 499 0.79 15.38 -11.35
N LEU A 500 -0.14 15.36 -12.32
CA LEU A 500 -0.62 14.14 -12.97
C LEU A 500 -0.62 14.35 -14.48
N THR A 501 -0.25 13.31 -15.23
CA THR A 501 -0.29 13.37 -16.69
C THR A 501 -1.71 13.69 -17.20
N PRO A 502 -1.85 14.54 -18.24
CA PRO A 502 -3.16 14.85 -18.85
C PRO A 502 -3.80 13.62 -19.50
N TYR A 503 -3.05 12.53 -19.69
CA TYR A 503 -3.53 11.27 -20.26
C TYR A 503 -4.02 10.27 -19.20
N PHE A 504 -3.88 10.57 -17.91
CA PHE A 504 -4.48 9.75 -16.86
C PHE A 504 -6.01 9.88 -16.94
N ALA A 505 -6.69 8.78 -17.21
CA ALA A 505 -8.14 8.74 -17.32
C ALA A 505 -8.71 7.68 -16.37
N TRP A 506 -9.70 8.08 -15.57
CA TRP A 506 -10.40 7.14 -14.72
C TRP A 506 -11.23 6.18 -15.58
N THR A 507 -10.96 4.89 -15.42
CA THR A 507 -11.70 3.81 -16.06
C THR A 507 -12.29 2.92 -14.95
N PRO A 508 -13.64 2.82 -14.85
CA PRO A 508 -14.30 2.05 -13.80
C PRO A 508 -13.75 0.62 -13.69
N GLY A 509 -13.43 0.18 -12.47
CA GLY A 509 -12.81 -1.11 -12.20
C GLY A 509 -11.33 -1.22 -12.56
N VAL A 510 -10.92 -0.71 -13.74
CA VAL A 510 -9.54 -0.78 -14.24
C VAL A 510 -8.60 0.08 -13.41
N THR A 511 -8.91 1.36 -13.22
CA THR A 511 -8.07 2.27 -12.42
C THR A 511 -7.98 1.82 -10.98
N TRP A 512 -9.08 1.31 -10.40
CA TRP A 512 -9.06 0.74 -9.05
C TRP A 512 -8.08 -0.43 -8.96
N LEU A 513 -8.13 -1.39 -9.89
CA LEU A 513 -7.22 -2.55 -9.87
C LEU A 513 -5.76 -2.13 -10.10
N GLN A 514 -5.53 -1.21 -11.06
CA GLN A 514 -4.21 -0.65 -11.35
C GLN A 514 -3.61 0.00 -10.10
N VAL A 515 -4.30 0.97 -9.49
CA VAL A 515 -3.81 1.67 -8.29
C VAL A 515 -3.64 0.69 -7.12
N THR A 516 -4.54 -0.28 -6.95
CA THR A 516 -4.42 -1.33 -5.91
C THR A 516 -3.12 -2.11 -6.04
N LEU A 517 -2.76 -2.52 -7.27
CA LEU A 517 -1.54 -3.28 -7.51
C LEU A 517 -0.30 -2.37 -7.44
N ASP A 518 -0.40 -1.12 -7.87
CA ASP A 518 0.72 -0.18 -7.81
C ASP A 518 1.13 0.16 -6.36
N MET A 519 0.23 0.06 -5.38
CA MET A 519 0.57 0.17 -3.95
C MET A 519 1.64 -0.84 -3.50
N LEU A 520 1.75 -1.99 -4.17
CA LEU A 520 2.71 -3.03 -3.80
C LEU A 520 4.15 -2.70 -4.22
N ILE A 521 4.31 -1.78 -5.18
CA ILE A 521 5.60 -1.41 -5.77
C ILE A 521 5.97 0.06 -5.53
N SER A 522 5.10 0.82 -4.87
CA SER A 522 5.23 2.28 -4.74
C SER A 522 6.43 2.74 -3.92
N GLN A 523 6.94 1.90 -3.02
CA GLN A 523 8.16 2.15 -2.25
C GLN A 523 9.44 2.10 -3.10
N TRP A 524 9.39 1.55 -4.32
CA TRP A 524 10.54 1.47 -5.22
C TRP A 524 10.66 2.70 -6.13
N ALA A 525 9.77 3.68 -5.97
CA ALA A 525 9.94 4.97 -6.61
C ALA A 525 11.20 5.68 -6.09
N PRO A 526 11.79 6.58 -6.90
CA PRO A 526 12.83 7.48 -6.43
C PRO A 526 12.40 8.24 -5.18
N ALA A 527 13.37 8.69 -4.37
CA ALA A 527 13.09 9.54 -3.22
C ALA A 527 12.21 10.74 -3.62
N THR A 528 11.26 11.11 -2.77
CA THR A 528 10.26 12.17 -2.99
C THR A 528 9.13 11.82 -3.98
N TYR A 529 9.06 10.57 -4.48
CA TYR A 529 8.00 10.08 -5.35
C TYR A 529 7.43 8.75 -4.85
N GLY A 530 6.26 8.38 -5.37
CA GLY A 530 5.55 7.19 -4.94
C GLY A 530 5.39 7.16 -3.42
N HIS A 531 5.57 5.99 -2.82
CA HIS A 531 5.52 5.82 -1.37
C HIS A 531 6.91 5.91 -0.72
N ASN A 532 7.83 6.67 -1.32
CA ASN A 532 9.18 6.92 -0.84
C ASN A 532 9.36 8.41 -0.53
N TYR A 533 9.44 8.75 0.75
CA TYR A 533 9.49 10.13 1.23
C TYR A 533 10.90 10.67 1.39
N GLY A 534 11.91 9.79 1.46
CA GLY A 534 13.32 10.18 1.57
C GLY A 534 13.57 11.30 2.61
N SER A 535 14.34 12.28 2.19
CA SER A 535 14.67 13.49 2.95
C SER A 535 13.56 14.57 2.97
N SER A 536 12.40 14.37 2.34
CA SER A 536 11.32 15.39 2.30
C SER A 536 10.73 15.76 3.67
N ALA A 537 10.99 14.96 4.70
CA ALA A 537 10.58 15.28 6.06
C ALA A 537 11.38 16.43 6.68
N VAL A 538 12.58 16.74 6.19
CA VAL A 538 13.46 17.78 6.75
C VAL A 538 12.77 19.15 6.80
N PRO A 539 12.37 19.76 5.66
CA PRO A 539 11.70 21.07 5.69
C PRO A 539 10.35 21.02 6.42
N VAL A 540 9.71 19.86 6.47
CA VAL A 540 8.45 19.68 7.20
C VAL A 540 8.67 19.72 8.71
N TRP A 541 9.75 19.11 9.22
CA TRP A 541 10.11 19.19 10.63
C TRP A 541 10.56 20.60 11.03
N GLU A 542 11.30 21.31 10.19
CA GLU A 542 11.60 22.74 10.40
C GLU A 542 10.30 23.53 10.58
N ARG A 543 9.33 23.29 9.68
CA ARG A 543 8.02 23.95 9.76
C ARG A 543 7.24 23.61 11.04
N LEU A 544 7.19 22.33 11.43
CA LEU A 544 6.49 21.85 12.63
C LEU A 544 7.15 22.31 13.94
N THR A 545 8.48 22.40 13.97
CA THR A 545 9.24 22.83 15.16
C THR A 545 9.29 24.34 15.32
N GLY A 546 9.12 25.08 14.22
CA GLY A 546 9.34 26.53 14.14
C GLY A 546 10.82 26.91 14.12
N ILE A 547 11.71 25.94 13.91
CA ILE A 547 13.15 26.18 13.73
C ILE A 547 13.35 26.64 12.29
N ASP A 548 13.88 27.84 12.13
CA ASP A 548 14.11 28.47 10.84
C ASP A 548 15.59 28.41 10.49
N TRP A 549 15.93 27.57 9.51
CA TRP A 549 17.26 27.49 8.91
C TRP A 549 17.24 28.08 7.51
N ASP A 550 18.39 28.55 7.03
CA ASP A 550 18.48 28.97 5.64
C ASP A 550 18.36 27.75 4.69
N ASN A 551 17.89 28.01 3.47
CA ASN A 551 17.66 26.95 2.47
C ASN A 551 18.92 26.13 2.16
N ALA A 552 20.12 26.72 2.27
CA ALA A 552 21.36 26.01 1.96
C ALA A 552 21.64 24.95 3.02
N ARG A 553 21.43 25.30 4.30
CA ARG A 553 21.54 24.39 5.43
C ARG A 553 20.44 23.33 5.40
N THR A 554 19.19 23.70 5.14
CA THR A 554 18.10 22.72 4.96
C THR A 554 18.43 21.70 3.89
N GLN A 555 18.98 22.15 2.75
CA GLN A 555 19.41 21.26 1.67
C GLN A 555 20.60 20.38 2.07
N GLU A 556 21.58 20.91 2.80
CA GLU A 556 22.71 20.13 3.32
C GLU A 556 22.22 19.01 4.25
N LEU A 557 21.23 19.28 5.12
CA LEU A 557 20.63 18.25 5.95
C LEU A 557 19.87 17.23 5.09
N MET A 558 19.12 17.65 4.07
CA MET A 558 18.45 16.73 3.16
C MET A 558 19.43 15.77 2.49
N ASP A 559 20.56 16.28 2.00
CA ASP A 559 21.62 15.48 1.39
C ASP A 559 22.32 14.55 2.40
N THR A 560 22.44 14.99 3.66
CA THR A 560 23.03 14.21 4.75
C THR A 560 22.12 13.05 5.19
N VAL A 561 20.80 13.24 5.15
CA VAL A 561 19.86 12.22 5.61
C VAL A 561 19.41 11.24 4.53
N GLU A 562 19.55 11.59 3.25
CA GLU A 562 19.25 10.74 2.08
C GLU A 562 20.22 9.56 1.93
#